data_AF-A0A395LEB6-F1
#
_entry.id   AF-A0A395LEB6-F1
#
_cell.length_a   1.000
_cell.length_b   1.000
_cell.length_c   1.000
_cell.angle_alpha   90.00
_cell.angle_beta   90.00
_cell.angle_gamma   90.00
#
_symmetry.space_group_name_H-M   'P 1'
#
loop_
_entity.id
_entity.type
_entity.pdbx_description
1 polymer ?
#
loop_
_entity_poly.entity_id
_entity_poly.type
_entity_poly.pdbx_seq_one_letter_code
_entity_poly.pdbx_strand_id
1 'polypeptide(L)' 'MFNQLKKITRALRVATQEERELAYLNGSVDRIDLEYRQRQIDRGLFRNGY' A
#
# COMPACT_ATOMS: atom_id res chain seq x y z
N MET A 1 15.91 -27.88 3.92
CA MET A 1 14.75 -27.42 4.72
C MET A 1 14.54 -25.91 4.76
N PHE A 2 15.46 -25.07 4.25
CA PHE A 2 15.33 -23.60 4.25
C PHE A 2 14.24 -23.02 3.32
N ASN A 3 13.84 -23.76 2.28
CA ASN A 3 12.89 -23.28 1.28
C ASN A 3 11.44 -23.14 1.79
N GLN A 4 11.06 -23.90 2.82
CA GLN A 4 9.71 -23.82 3.41
C GLN A 4 9.55 -22.57 4.28
N LEU A 5 10.58 -22.21 5.05
CA LEU A 5 10.64 -20.96 5.82
C LEU A 5 10.57 -19.72 4.91
N LYS A 6 11.20 -19.75 3.74
CA LYS A 6 11.16 -18.67 2.75
C LYS A 6 9.75 -18.48 2.13
N LYS A 7 8.96 -19.56 2.02
CA LYS A 7 7.57 -19.49 1.55
C LYS A 7 6.64 -18.88 2.60
N ILE A 8 6.80 -19.26 3.86
CA ILE A 8 5.98 -18.76 4.97
C ILE A 8 6.23 -17.27 5.21
N THR A 9 7.50 -16.83 5.15
CA THR A 9 7.86 -15.41 5.28
C THR A 9 7.40 -14.56 4.10
N ARG A 10 7.32 -15.12 2.89
CA ARG A 10 6.76 -14.42 1.72
C ARG A 10 5.24 -14.26 1.82
N ALA A 11 4.55 -15.23 2.42
CA ALA A 11 3.10 -15.16 2.64
C ALA A 11 2.72 -14.21 3.80
N LEU A 12 3.60 -14.00 4.77
CA LEU A 12 3.43 -13.09 5.91
C LEU A 12 4.06 -11.70 5.68
N ARG A 13 4.39 -11.34 4.44
CA ARG A 13 4.99 -10.04 4.13
C ARG A 13 3.98 -8.94 4.48
N VAL A 14 4.40 -8.02 5.34
CA VAL A 14 3.64 -6.80 5.64
C VAL A 14 3.52 -5.99 4.35
N ALA A 15 2.30 -5.52 4.06
CA ALA A 15 2.02 -4.70 2.88
C ALA A 15 2.97 -3.49 2.86
N THR A 16 3.68 -3.31 1.75
CA THR A 16 4.62 -2.20 1.55
C THR A 16 3.87 -0.86 1.49
N GLN A 17 4.61 0.23 1.62
CA GLN A 17 4.06 1.57 1.46
C GLN A 17 3.39 1.75 0.10
N GLU A 18 4.05 1.32 -0.97
CA GLU A 18 3.53 1.36 -2.34
C GLU A 18 2.25 0.54 -2.51
N GLU A 19 2.18 -0.66 -1.91
CA GLU A 19 0.98 -1.50 -1.96
C GLU A 19 -0.21 -0.84 -1.25
N ARG A 20 0.05 -0.13 -0.14
CA ARG A 20 -0.98 0.63 0.59
C ARG A 20 -1.44 1.85 -0.22
N GLU A 21 -0.52 2.56 -0.87
CA GLU A 21 -0.83 3.69 -1.76
C GLU A 21 -1.70 3.24 -2.95
N LEU A 22 -1.32 2.14 -3.60
CA LEU A 22 -2.10 1.54 -4.68
C LEU A 22 -3.47 1.08 -4.22
N ALA A 23 -3.58 0.41 -3.08
CA ALA A 23 -4.86 0.01 -2.51
C ALA A 23 -5.74 1.23 -2.20
N TYR A 24 -5.14 2.31 -1.71
CA TYR A 24 -5.83 3.56 -1.42
C TYR A 24 -6.36 4.23 -2.68
N LEU A 25 -5.56 4.31 -3.74
CA LEU A 25 -5.98 4.82 -5.04
C LEU A 25 -7.07 3.94 -5.67
N ASN A 26 -6.92 2.62 -5.63
CA ASN A 26 -7.90 1.68 -6.18
C ASN A 26 -9.27 1.74 -5.50
N GLY A 27 -9.34 2.28 -4.28
CA GLY A 27 -10.62 2.51 -3.61
C GLY A 27 -11.35 3.77 -4.07
N SER A 28 -10.83 4.52 -5.04
CA SER A 28 -11.45 5.76 -5.53
C SER A 28 -12.79 5.46 -6.21
N VAL A 29 -13.82 6.24 -5.87
CA VAL A 29 -15.17 6.06 -6.46
C VAL A 29 -15.31 6.80 -7.79
N ASP A 30 -14.67 7.96 -7.91
CA ASP A 30 -14.70 8.78 -9.11
C ASP A 30 -13.34 9.47 -9.35
N ARG A 31 -13.27 10.26 -10.43
CA ARG A 31 -12.04 10.95 -10.82
C ARG A 31 -11.62 12.04 -9.83
N ILE A 32 -12.58 12.71 -9.19
CA ILE A 32 -12.27 13.78 -8.23
C ILE A 32 -11.70 13.17 -6.95
N ASP A 33 -12.28 12.07 -6.48
CA ASP A 33 -11.78 11.28 -5.36
C ASP A 33 -10.38 10.72 -5.66
N LEU A 34 -10.15 10.19 -6.87
CA LEU A 34 -8.82 9.73 -7.28
C LEU A 34 -7.77 10.86 -7.19
N GLU A 35 -8.07 12.04 -7.73
CA GLU A 35 -7.17 13.20 -7.66
C GLU A 35 -6.96 13.67 -6.20
N TYR A 36 -8.00 13.67 -5.40
CA TYR A 36 -7.93 14.02 -3.98
C TYR A 36 -7.05 13.04 -3.20
N ARG A 37 -7.20 11.74 -3.44
CA ARG A 37 -6.35 10.69 -2.83
C ARG A 37 -4.91 10.79 -3.28
N GLN A 38 -4.67 11.06 -4.56
CA GLN A 38 -3.31 11.31 -5.07
C GLN A 38 -2.64 12.46 -4.32
N ARG A 39 -3.34 13.59 -4.12
CA ARG A 39 -2.79 14.72 -3.35
C ARG A 39 -2.50 14.37 -1.89
N GLN A 40 -3.28 13.48 -1.29
CA GLN A 40 -3.00 13.02 0.08
C GLN A 40 -1.72 12.18 0.13
N ILE A 41 -1.51 11.30 -0.85
CA ILE A 41 -0.26 10.55 -0.99
C ILE A 41 0.92 11.50 -1.13
N ASP A 42 0.81 12.50 -2.02
CA ASP A 42 1.86 13.50 -2.25
C ASP A 42 2.21 14.31 -0.99
N ARG A 43 1.20 14.57 -0.14
CA ARG A 43 1.36 15.21 1.18
C ARG A 43 2.02 14.30 2.23
N GLY A 44 2.31 13.06 1.89
CA GLY A 44 2.96 12.10 2.76
C GLY A 44 2.01 11.35 3.68
N LEU A 45 0.75 11.13 3.29
CA LEU A 45 -0.23 10.34 4.06
C LEU A 45 0.34 8.99 4.53
N PHE A 46 1.20 8.36 3.72
CA PHE A 46 1.83 7.08 4.04
C PHE A 46 3.26 7.18 4.56
N ARG A 47 3.86 8.38 4.64
CA ARG A 47 5.26 8.59 5.07
C ARG A 47 5.46 8.45 6.58
N ASN A 48 4.43 8.74 7.36
CA ASN A 48 4.45 8.52 8.80
C ASN A 48 3.84 7.14 9.07
N GLY A 49 4.69 6.16 9.36
CA GLY A 49 4.22 4.83 9.75
C GLY A 49 3.35 4.93 11.00
N TYR A 50 2.13 4.40 10.94
CA TYR A 50 1.38 3.96 12.11
C TYR A 50 1.73 2.50 12.39
#